data_AF-A0A2R6DVZ1-F1
#
_entry.id   AF-A0A2R6DVZ1-F1
#
_cell.length_a   1.000
_cell.length_b   1.000
_cell.length_c   1.000
_cell.angle_alpha   90.00
_cell.angle_beta   90.00
_cell.angle_gamma   90.00
#
_symmetry.space_group_name_H-M   'P 1'
#
loop_
_entity.id
_entity.type
_entity.pdbx_description
1 polymer ?
#
loop_
_entity_poly.entity_id
_entity_poly.type
_entity_poly.pdbx_seq_one_letter_code
_entity_poly.pdbx_strand_id
1 'polypeptide(L)'
;MTARDRGERLTGDDRAVSIAITHALTIAITAVLVSGLLVGTGQLLDSQENRVAQEKFEEIGSDVVSHIEDVDRLNGTGTEVTVTVRPEYPQRVVSTPYRINVTDDDDSHPFESEYAVLVESDLLEQPVRFPLNTTTAVDPDSVAQGGEVPICLESNEISIGVAC
;
A
#
# COMPACT_ATOMS: atom_id res chain seq x y z
N MET A 1 71.02 -54.44 -7.30
CA MET A 1 71.52 -53.53 -6.25
C MET A 1 71.42 -52.13 -6.83
N THR A 2 70.50 -51.24 -6.51
CA THR A 2 69.64 -51.02 -5.33
C THR A 2 68.40 -50.25 -5.79
N ALA A 3 67.22 -50.72 -5.38
CA ALA A 3 65.99 -49.92 -5.39
C ALA A 3 66.03 -48.96 -4.19
N ARG A 4 65.89 -47.66 -4.44
CA ARG A 4 65.63 -46.61 -3.44
C ARG A 4 64.70 -45.60 -4.13
N ASP A 5 63.41 -45.77 -3.93
CA ASP A 5 62.61 -45.09 -2.90
C ASP A 5 62.20 -43.68 -3.37
N ARG A 6 60.97 -43.59 -3.86
CA ARG A 6 60.32 -42.43 -4.46
C ARG A 6 59.04 -42.17 -3.66
N GLY A 7 59.18 -41.61 -2.46
CA GLY A 7 58.08 -41.55 -1.48
C GLY A 7 57.87 -40.20 -0.78
N GLU A 8 58.37 -39.06 -1.27
CA GLU A 8 58.36 -37.80 -0.50
C GLU A 8 57.66 -36.60 -1.17
N ARG A 9 56.46 -36.77 -1.76
CA ARG A 9 55.75 -35.62 -2.38
C ARG A 9 54.28 -35.41 -2.04
N LEU A 10 53.72 -36.08 -1.03
CA LEU A 10 52.28 -35.94 -0.72
C LEU A 10 51.97 -35.30 0.65
N THR A 11 52.94 -35.23 1.57
CA THR A 11 52.70 -34.72 2.94
C THR A 11 52.56 -33.19 3.02
N GLY A 12 52.99 -32.46 1.97
CA GLY A 12 52.80 -31.01 1.84
C GLY A 12 51.45 -30.62 1.23
N ASP A 13 50.84 -31.50 0.42
CA ASP A 13 49.58 -31.24 -0.28
C ASP A 13 48.38 -31.24 0.68
N ASP A 14 48.34 -32.13 1.68
CA ASP A 14 47.24 -32.17 2.66
C ASP A 14 47.10 -30.86 3.45
N ARG A 15 48.21 -30.19 3.78
CA ARG A 15 48.18 -28.89 4.49
C ARG A 15 47.79 -27.74 3.57
N ALA A 16 48.25 -27.75 2.32
CA ALA A 16 47.85 -26.75 1.32
C ALA A 16 46.35 -26.85 1.00
N VAL A 17 45.83 -28.08 0.90
CA VAL A 17 44.40 -28.37 0.70
C VAL A 17 43.58 -27.94 1.91
N SER A 18 44.02 -28.20 3.15
CA SER A 18 43.29 -27.81 4.36
C SER A 18 43.14 -26.28 4.52
N ILE A 19 44.18 -25.52 4.14
CA ILE A 19 44.12 -24.04 4.09
C ILE A 19 43.12 -23.59 3.02
N ALA A 20 43.16 -24.15 1.82
CA ALA A 20 42.24 -23.80 0.74
C ALA A 20 40.78 -24.14 1.09
N ILE A 21 40.53 -25.30 1.69
CA ILE A 21 39.19 -25.72 2.14
C ILE A 21 38.67 -24.80 3.24
N THR A 22 39.53 -24.40 4.20
CA THR A 22 39.12 -23.50 5.28
C THR A 22 38.66 -22.15 4.73
N HIS A 23 39.44 -21.56 3.81
CA HIS A 23 39.06 -20.31 3.16
C HIS A 23 37.81 -20.47 2.29
N ALA A 24 37.68 -21.56 1.53
CA ALA A 24 36.51 -21.83 0.72
C ALA A 24 35.24 -21.97 1.59
N LEU A 25 35.34 -22.65 2.73
CA LEU A 25 34.25 -22.78 3.69
C LEU A 25 33.85 -21.43 4.29
N THR A 26 34.82 -20.59 4.67
CA THR A 26 34.52 -19.23 5.16
C THR A 26 33.79 -18.41 4.10
N ILE A 27 34.28 -18.43 2.85
CA ILE A 27 33.63 -17.72 1.73
C ILE A 27 32.21 -18.27 1.52
N ALA A 28 32.03 -19.59 1.54
CA ALA A 28 30.71 -20.21 1.38
C ALA A 28 29.72 -19.76 2.48
N ILE A 29 30.14 -19.76 3.74
CA ILE A 29 29.29 -19.31 4.85
C ILE A 29 28.98 -17.81 4.70
N THR A 30 29.98 -16.97 4.43
CA THR A 30 29.74 -15.53 4.24
C THR A 30 28.78 -15.25 3.09
N ALA A 31 28.91 -15.98 1.98
CA ALA A 31 28.01 -15.85 0.84
C ALA A 31 26.57 -16.21 1.21
N VAL A 32 26.36 -17.30 1.96
CA VAL A 32 25.03 -17.69 2.47
C VAL A 32 24.47 -16.64 3.42
N LEU A 33 25.27 -16.14 4.37
CA LEU A 33 24.84 -15.12 5.32
C LEU A 33 24.45 -13.81 4.63
N VAL A 34 25.29 -13.34 3.69
CA VAL A 34 25.01 -12.12 2.92
C VAL A 34 23.76 -12.30 2.06
N SER A 35 23.61 -13.45 1.41
CA SER A 35 22.41 -13.75 0.61
C SER A 35 21.16 -13.77 1.47
N GLY A 36 21.21 -14.43 2.63
CA GLY A 36 20.10 -14.45 3.58
C GLY A 36 19.75 -13.06 4.13
N LEU A 37 20.76 -12.25 4.43
CA LEU A 37 20.57 -10.87 4.88
C LEU A 37 19.89 -10.02 3.80
N LEU A 38 20.36 -10.08 2.56
CA LEU A 38 19.78 -9.31 1.46
C LEU A 38 18.32 -9.68 1.21
N VAL A 39 17.99 -10.98 1.21
CA VAL A 39 16.61 -11.45 1.07
C VAL A 39 15.75 -10.98 2.26
N GLY A 40 16.27 -11.11 3.49
CA GLY A 40 15.55 -10.67 4.69
C GLY A 40 15.29 -9.16 4.72
N THR A 41 16.27 -8.35 4.33
CA THR A 41 16.11 -6.89 4.23
C THR A 41 15.10 -6.49 3.15
N GLY A 42 15.07 -7.18 2.01
CA GLY A 42 14.08 -6.94 0.96
C GLY A 42 12.65 -7.12 1.45
N GLN A 43 12.37 -8.22 2.17
CA GLN A 43 11.04 -8.49 2.73
C GLN A 43 10.61 -7.46 3.79
N LEU A 44 11.55 -6.99 4.62
CA LEU A 44 11.27 -5.96 5.61
C LEU A 44 10.99 -4.59 4.98
N LEU A 45 11.68 -4.25 3.89
CA LEU A 45 11.42 -3.00 3.17
C LEU A 45 10.02 -3.02 2.54
N ASP A 46 9.69 -4.09 1.83
CA ASP A 46 8.38 -4.29 1.20
C ASP A 46 7.23 -4.19 2.23
N SER A 47 7.41 -4.81 3.40
CA SER A 47 6.45 -4.72 4.51
C SER A 47 6.29 -3.30 5.07
N GLN A 48 7.36 -2.50 5.07
CA GLN A 48 7.31 -1.11 5.52
C GLN A 48 6.63 -0.22 4.48
N GLU A 49 6.94 -0.39 3.20
CA GLU A 49 6.30 0.35 2.11
C GLU A 49 4.80 0.10 2.08
N ASN A 50 4.37 -1.17 2.22
CA ASN A 50 2.94 -1.51 2.27
C ASN A 50 2.22 -0.87 3.47
N ARG A 51 2.83 -0.90 4.65
CA ARG A 51 2.25 -0.26 5.84
C ARG A 51 2.09 1.25 5.67
N VAL A 52 3.12 1.92 5.16
CA VAL A 52 3.07 3.38 4.93
C VAL A 52 2.03 3.71 3.86
N ALA A 53 1.90 2.90 2.82
CA ALA A 53 0.86 3.08 1.81
C ALA A 53 -0.54 2.96 2.44
N GLN A 54 -0.77 1.93 3.26
CA GLN A 54 -2.04 1.73 3.95
C GLN A 54 -2.39 2.90 4.88
N GLU A 55 -1.46 3.35 5.73
CA GLU A 55 -1.65 4.52 6.60
C GLU A 55 -2.01 5.77 5.80
N LYS A 56 -1.41 5.96 4.60
CA LYS A 56 -1.73 7.09 3.73
C LYS A 56 -3.12 6.97 3.13
N PHE A 57 -3.56 5.78 2.73
CA PHE A 57 -4.92 5.57 2.24
C PHE A 57 -5.97 5.72 3.35
N GLU A 58 -5.63 5.35 4.59
CA GLU A 58 -6.44 5.61 5.78
C GLU A 58 -6.64 7.11 6.03
N GLU A 59 -5.57 7.89 5.95
CA GLU A 59 -5.61 9.35 6.08
C GLU A 59 -6.47 9.97 4.97
N ILE A 60 -6.26 9.59 3.71
CA ILE A 60 -7.00 10.12 2.56
C ILE A 60 -8.49 9.77 2.66
N GLY A 61 -8.84 8.51 2.94
CA GLY A 61 -10.23 8.08 3.04
C GLY A 61 -10.97 8.76 4.19
N SER A 62 -10.33 8.88 5.36
CA SER A 62 -10.90 9.59 6.50
C SER A 62 -11.12 11.08 6.22
N ASP A 63 -10.21 11.72 5.48
CA ASP A 63 -10.32 13.13 5.13
C ASP A 63 -11.44 13.38 4.10
N VAL A 64 -11.56 12.51 3.09
CA VAL A 64 -12.67 12.55 2.12
C VAL A 64 -14.02 12.39 2.83
N VAL A 65 -14.16 11.41 3.74
CA VAL A 65 -15.36 11.24 4.56
C VAL A 65 -15.69 12.51 5.32
N SER A 66 -14.69 13.12 5.97
CA SER A 66 -14.88 14.36 6.74
C SER A 66 -15.40 15.50 5.86
N HIS A 67 -14.88 15.63 4.64
CA HIS A 67 -15.38 16.63 3.68
C HIS A 67 -16.82 16.36 3.23
N ILE A 68 -17.19 15.10 2.98
CA ILE A 68 -18.56 14.72 2.63
C ILE A 68 -19.51 15.06 3.79
N GLU A 69 -19.17 14.71 5.02
CA GLU A 69 -19.96 15.02 6.22
C GLU A 69 -20.09 16.53 6.47
N ASP A 70 -19.03 17.30 6.21
CA ASP A 70 -19.08 18.76 6.27
C ASP A 70 -20.04 19.34 5.22
N VAL A 71 -20.05 18.80 4.00
CA VAL A 71 -20.97 19.20 2.92
C VAL A 71 -22.41 18.81 3.24
N ASP A 72 -22.65 17.61 3.79
CA ASP A 72 -23.98 17.18 4.26
C ASP A 72 -24.54 18.15 5.32
N ARG A 73 -23.69 18.54 6.30
CA ARG A 73 -24.09 19.52 7.32
C ARG A 73 -24.46 20.87 6.71
N LEU A 74 -23.80 21.31 5.63
CA LEU A 74 -24.14 22.55 4.94
C LEU A 74 -25.50 22.43 4.24
N ASN A 75 -25.82 21.29 3.64
CA ASN A 75 -27.13 21.04 3.05
C ASN A 75 -28.27 21.20 4.07
N GLY A 76 -28.07 20.68 5.29
CA GLY A 76 -29.03 20.79 6.39
C GLY A 76 -29.35 22.22 6.87
N THR A 77 -28.63 23.25 6.36
CA THR A 77 -28.89 24.65 6.72
C THR A 77 -29.88 25.37 5.81
N GLY A 78 -30.24 24.80 4.66
CA GLY A 78 -31.07 25.43 3.64
C GLY A 78 -32.07 24.48 2.98
N THR A 79 -32.82 24.98 1.99
CA THR A 79 -33.77 24.16 1.20
C THR A 79 -33.18 23.71 -0.13
N GLU A 80 -32.21 24.45 -0.67
CA GLU A 80 -31.46 24.09 -1.87
C GLU A 80 -30.09 24.78 -1.80
N VAL A 81 -29.06 24.00 -1.51
CA VAL A 81 -27.69 24.48 -1.29
C VAL A 81 -26.78 23.85 -2.33
N THR A 82 -26.03 24.68 -3.05
CA THR A 82 -25.02 24.22 -4.00
C THR A 82 -23.64 24.52 -3.44
N VAL A 83 -22.82 23.49 -3.25
CA VAL A 83 -21.46 23.60 -2.71
C VAL A 83 -20.53 22.71 -3.51
N THR A 84 -19.34 23.22 -3.80
CA THR A 84 -18.25 22.45 -4.40
C THR A 84 -16.99 22.65 -3.58
N VAL A 85 -16.43 21.56 -3.07
CA VAL A 85 -15.14 21.53 -2.38
C VAL A 85 -14.14 20.79 -3.27
N ARG A 86 -12.90 21.25 -3.33
CA ARG A 86 -11.83 20.66 -4.16
C ARG A 86 -10.60 20.36 -3.29
N PRO A 87 -10.65 19.34 -2.41
CA PRO A 87 -9.45 18.87 -1.75
C PRO A 87 -8.41 18.37 -2.76
N GLU A 88 -7.14 18.60 -2.43
CA GLU A 88 -6.00 18.15 -3.22
C GLU A 88 -5.31 17.01 -2.47
N TYR A 89 -5.23 15.86 -3.11
CA TYR A 89 -4.54 14.68 -2.61
C TYR A 89 -3.36 14.31 -3.51
N PRO A 90 -2.41 13.50 -3.04
CA PRO A 90 -1.37 12.96 -3.92
C PRO A 90 -1.99 12.24 -5.12
N GLN A 91 -1.46 12.43 -6.32
CA GLN A 91 -1.93 11.66 -7.49
C GLN A 91 -1.59 10.16 -7.39
N ARG A 92 -0.61 9.83 -6.54
CA ARG A 92 -0.05 8.48 -6.37
C ARG A 92 0.46 8.30 -4.95
N VAL A 93 0.35 7.09 -4.44
CA VAL A 93 0.97 6.63 -3.19
C VAL A 93 1.94 5.51 -3.56
N VAL A 94 3.21 5.61 -3.14
CA VAL A 94 4.29 4.67 -3.52
C VAL A 94 4.31 4.42 -5.05
N SER A 95 4.25 5.50 -5.83
CA SER A 95 4.21 5.50 -7.31
C SER A 95 3.02 4.79 -7.98
N THR A 96 2.04 4.31 -7.20
CA THR A 96 0.85 3.61 -7.71
C THR A 96 -0.35 4.55 -7.67
N PRO A 97 -1.13 4.65 -8.77
CA PRO A 97 -2.38 5.39 -8.75
C PRO A 97 -3.42 4.71 -7.84
N TYR A 98 -4.42 5.47 -7.42
CA TYR A 98 -5.52 4.93 -6.63
C TYR A 98 -6.82 5.62 -7.04
N ARG A 99 -7.94 4.98 -6.69
CA ARG A 99 -9.30 5.47 -6.92
C ARG A 99 -10.05 5.55 -5.61
N ILE A 100 -10.92 6.55 -5.51
CA ILE A 100 -11.85 6.75 -4.41
C ILE A 100 -13.24 6.55 -5.01
N ASN A 101 -13.99 5.61 -4.47
CA ASN A 101 -15.36 5.32 -4.89
C ASN A 101 -16.30 5.47 -3.71
N VAL A 102 -17.57 5.74 -3.99
CA VAL A 102 -18.66 5.53 -3.02
C VAL A 102 -19.32 4.18 -3.32
N THR A 103 -20.00 3.60 -2.34
CA THR A 103 -20.87 2.42 -2.52
C THR A 103 -22.04 2.51 -1.54
N ASP A 104 -23.09 1.75 -1.79
CA ASP A 104 -24.29 1.63 -0.95
C ASP A 104 -24.52 0.22 -0.35
N ASP A 105 -25.47 0.15 0.58
CA ASP A 105 -26.14 -1.02 1.18
C ASP A 105 -25.27 -2.28 1.38
N ASP A 106 -25.37 -3.26 0.48
CA ASP A 106 -24.78 -4.59 0.66
C ASP A 106 -23.24 -4.56 0.59
N ASP A 107 -22.68 -3.58 -0.13
CA ASP A 107 -21.23 -3.43 -0.32
C ASP A 107 -20.59 -2.53 0.75
N SER A 108 -21.40 -1.84 1.57
CA SER A 108 -20.95 -1.05 2.72
C SER A 108 -20.69 -1.91 3.98
N HIS A 109 -21.08 -3.18 3.98
CA HIS A 109 -20.77 -4.10 5.07
C HIS A 109 -19.25 -4.19 5.35
N PRO A 110 -18.83 -4.21 6.63
CA PRO A 110 -19.61 -4.54 7.83
C PRO A 110 -20.20 -3.33 8.57
N PHE A 111 -20.30 -2.16 7.95
CA PHE A 111 -20.82 -0.97 8.62
C PHE A 111 -22.35 -0.98 8.74
N GLU A 112 -22.89 -0.23 9.71
CA GLU A 112 -24.33 0.02 9.84
C GLU A 112 -24.79 1.22 8.98
N SER A 113 -23.86 1.91 8.31
CA SER A 113 -24.14 3.04 7.42
C SER A 113 -24.65 2.56 6.06
N GLU A 114 -25.57 3.32 5.46
CA GLU A 114 -26.07 3.06 4.10
C GLU A 114 -24.94 3.18 3.07
N TYR A 115 -24.04 4.16 3.21
CA TYR A 115 -22.95 4.39 2.28
C TYR A 115 -21.58 4.11 2.91
N ALA A 116 -20.59 3.81 2.06
CA ALA A 116 -19.19 3.77 2.44
C ALA A 116 -18.28 4.34 1.34
N VAL A 117 -17.17 4.97 1.74
CA VAL A 117 -16.08 5.34 0.83
C VAL A 117 -15.10 4.17 0.73
N LEU A 118 -14.68 3.84 -0.49
CA LEU A 118 -13.64 2.85 -0.76
C LEU A 118 -12.42 3.53 -1.37
N VAL A 119 -11.26 3.19 -0.85
CA VAL A 119 -9.97 3.52 -1.46
C VAL A 119 -9.38 2.26 -2.08
N GLU A 120 -9.28 2.26 -3.41
CA GLU A 120 -8.78 1.15 -4.23
C GLU A 120 -7.40 1.47 -4.81
N SER A 121 -6.47 0.52 -4.71
CA SER A 121 -5.13 0.64 -5.29
C SER A 121 -4.55 -0.75 -5.56
N ASP A 122 -3.69 -0.88 -6.56
CA ASP A 122 -2.98 -2.13 -6.84
C ASP A 122 -2.00 -2.53 -5.72
N LEU A 123 -1.68 -1.60 -4.80
CA LEU A 123 -0.88 -1.87 -3.60
C LEU A 123 -1.70 -2.58 -2.51
N LEU A 124 -3.02 -2.51 -2.58
CA LEU A 124 -3.90 -3.05 -1.56
C LEU A 124 -4.46 -4.40 -2.02
N GLU A 125 -4.35 -5.41 -1.18
CA GLU A 125 -5.00 -6.70 -1.43
C GLU A 125 -6.54 -6.58 -1.39
N GLN A 126 -7.06 -5.63 -0.60
CA GLN A 126 -8.47 -5.32 -0.46
C GLN A 126 -8.66 -3.81 -0.28
N PRO A 127 -9.75 -3.22 -0.80
CA PRO A 127 -10.03 -1.81 -0.62
C PRO A 127 -10.14 -1.46 0.87
N VAL A 128 -9.60 -0.31 1.25
CA VAL A 128 -9.85 0.26 2.58
C VAL A 128 -11.20 0.95 2.54
N ARG A 129 -12.08 0.58 3.48
CA ARG A 129 -13.46 1.06 3.52
C ARG A 129 -13.68 1.98 4.73
N PHE A 130 -14.45 3.03 4.53
CA PHE A 130 -14.79 4.01 5.57
C PHE A 130 -16.31 4.21 5.58
N PRO A 131 -16.97 4.11 6.74
CA PRO A 131 -18.40 4.36 6.84
C PRO A 131 -18.71 5.84 6.56
N LEU A 132 -19.82 6.09 5.88
CA LEU A 132 -20.35 7.44 5.65
C LEU A 132 -21.62 7.66 6.47
N ASN A 133 -21.61 8.65 7.35
CA ASN A 133 -22.80 9.03 8.11
C ASN A 133 -23.37 10.34 7.54
N THR A 134 -24.24 10.20 6.56
CA THR A 134 -24.85 11.32 5.84
C THR A 134 -26.36 11.21 5.87
N THR A 135 -27.03 12.37 5.91
CA THR A 135 -28.50 12.45 5.75
C THR A 135 -28.91 12.79 4.32
N THR A 136 -28.00 13.37 3.55
CA THR A 136 -28.15 13.65 2.12
C THR A 136 -27.77 12.39 1.33
N ALA A 137 -28.54 12.09 0.28
CA ALA A 137 -28.24 11.02 -0.65
C ALA A 137 -26.86 11.24 -1.29
N VAL A 138 -26.11 10.16 -1.51
CA VAL A 138 -24.81 10.18 -2.17
C VAL A 138 -24.90 9.30 -3.41
N ASP A 139 -24.37 9.78 -4.53
CA ASP A 139 -24.28 9.00 -5.76
C ASP A 139 -23.34 7.80 -5.54
N PRO A 140 -23.85 6.56 -5.48
CA PRO A 140 -23.04 5.38 -5.21
C PRO A 140 -22.14 5.00 -6.39
N ASP A 141 -22.38 5.53 -7.59
CA ASP A 141 -21.56 5.29 -8.78
C ASP A 141 -20.47 6.36 -8.95
N SER A 142 -20.36 7.31 -8.01
CA SER A 142 -19.39 8.39 -8.09
C SER A 142 -17.96 7.92 -7.80
N VAL A 143 -17.04 8.32 -8.69
CA VAL A 143 -15.64 7.88 -8.68
C VAL A 143 -14.71 9.07 -8.90
N ALA A 144 -13.64 9.13 -8.09
CA ALA A 144 -12.55 10.08 -8.23
C ALA A 144 -11.19 9.38 -8.32
N GLN A 145 -10.27 9.99 -9.06
CA GLN A 145 -8.85 9.58 -9.07
C GLN A 145 -8.07 10.45 -8.09
N GLY A 146 -6.95 9.93 -7.57
CA GLY A 146 -6.02 10.74 -6.78
C GLY A 146 -5.58 12.03 -7.52
N GLY A 147 -5.34 13.09 -6.76
CA GLY A 147 -5.16 14.45 -7.26
C GLY A 147 -6.21 15.39 -6.69
N GLU A 148 -6.71 16.32 -7.51
CA GLU A 148 -7.88 17.12 -7.18
C GLU A 148 -9.13 16.24 -7.20
N VAL A 149 -9.78 16.08 -6.05
CA VAL A 149 -10.99 15.27 -5.88
C VAL A 149 -12.15 16.22 -5.58
N PRO A 150 -12.86 16.73 -6.60
CA PRO A 150 -14.00 17.60 -6.35
C PRO A 150 -15.12 16.80 -5.64
N ILE A 151 -15.76 17.44 -4.66
CA ILE A 151 -16.91 16.94 -3.91
C ILE A 151 -18.02 17.97 -4.10
N CYS A 152 -19.12 17.56 -4.71
CA CYS A 152 -20.20 18.43 -5.11
C CYS A 152 -21.50 18.06 -4.40
N LEU A 153 -22.25 19.09 -4.05
CA LEU A 153 -23.63 18.99 -3.59
C LEU A 153 -24.48 19.77 -4.56
N GLU A 154 -25.32 19.07 -5.30
CA GLU A 154 -26.28 19.63 -6.24
C GLU A 154 -27.61 18.90 -6.09
N SER A 155 -28.73 19.61 -6.15
CA SER A 155 -30.08 19.00 -6.10
C SER A 155 -30.31 18.03 -4.93
N ASN A 156 -29.68 18.27 -3.78
CA ASN A 156 -29.79 17.42 -2.57
C ASN A 156 -29.19 16.01 -2.75
N GLU A 157 -28.18 15.90 -3.61
CA GLU A 157 -27.37 14.70 -3.85
C GLU A 157 -25.89 15.08 -3.81
N ILE A 158 -25.07 14.25 -3.16
CA ILE A 158 -23.62 14.42 -3.06
C ILE A 158 -22.93 13.53 -4.08
N SER A 159 -22.00 14.06 -4.87
CA SER A 159 -21.18 13.29 -5.81
C SER A 159 -19.70 13.63 -5.65
N ILE A 160 -18.83 12.69 -6.02
CA ILE A 160 -17.37 12.89 -6.06
C ILE A 160 -16.79 12.76 -7.48
N GLY A 161 -15.69 13.47 -7.72
CA GLY A 161 -14.90 13.34 -8.94
C GLY A 161 -15.59 13.93 -10.16
N VAL A 162 -15.62 13.16 -11.25
CA VAL A 162 -16.15 13.63 -12.54
C VAL A 162 -17.68 13.70 -12.61
N ALA A 163 -18.35 13.24 -11.55
CA ALA A 163 -19.80 13.33 -11.38
C ALA A 163 -20.24 14.68 -10.79
N CYS A 164 -19.28 15.57 -10.51
CA CYS A 164 -19.44 17.02 -10.54
C CYS A 164 -19.47 17.52 -12.00
#